data_AF-A0A4U1BQJ7-F1
#
_entry.id   AF-A0A4U1BQJ7-F1
#
_cell.length_a   1.000
_cell.length_b   1.000
_cell.length_c   1.000
_cell.angle_alpha   90.00
_cell.angle_beta   90.00
_cell.angle_gamma   90.00
#
_symmetry.space_group_name_H-M   'P 1'
#
loop_
_entity.id
_entity.type
_entity.pdbx_description
1 polymer ?
#
loop_
_entity_poly.entity_id
_entity_poly.type
_entity_poly.pdbx_seq_one_letter_code
_entity_poly.pdbx_strand_id
1 'polypeptide(L)'
;MRHNKKVTENIDAIKADVEAATSQADLIQVIRSVQNHPGPLDYNDRIVATIKWLVLFAGIMGLYFNGASGGFYGDIGMFLDIAMNFSSAWVPAIGAVLIAKNLERKGKMLPLPELVNRQSVRLGIIAVAATAVFAVLPFWSMLYWTVIYTIMGLIRTIGFLILLDDYSFGQEITMGMLAIAASIWLWQGKRIHWREPLSERIQLLDSLFNNNLKPMRFNKVSKAKALGEQFQEFVRGNHSRKIEALYQGKYQGSVHSFDFQLYHFHFVDQRTETYTDSEGNTKTRTVYKHYHRHGLLVNFPYSQSVTLSGDSRLKLDGESYSTASNTFNRHFKVSASEELQAARFLTPAVVEGLSDIGEHYHAPVIEISDQGQMCIAFDNDDLLKTERKYGLDNPEAFAKEIAGHAELKKLDALLNTVHDVLRLSDNNFA
;
A
#
# COMPACT_ATOMS: atom_id res chain seq x y z
N MET A 1 21.02 13.15 18.19
CA MET A 1 20.19 11.95 18.45
C MET A 1 18.97 12.22 19.33
N ARG A 2 19.03 13.08 20.37
CA ARG A 2 17.89 13.40 21.26
C ARG A 2 16.62 13.93 20.57
N HIS A 3 16.75 14.75 19.52
CA HIS A 3 15.61 15.28 18.74
C HIS A 3 14.75 14.17 18.11
N ASN A 4 15.36 13.32 17.28
CA ASN A 4 14.65 12.25 16.57
C ASN A 4 14.02 11.23 17.51
N LYS A 5 14.67 10.94 18.65
CA LYS A 5 14.10 10.09 19.70
C LYS A 5 12.81 10.70 20.26
N LYS A 6 12.84 12.00 20.60
CA LYS A 6 11.66 12.73 21.08
C LYS A 6 10.54 12.79 20.03
N VAL A 7 10.86 12.95 18.75
CA VAL A 7 9.87 12.92 17.66
C VAL A 7 9.18 11.55 17.60
N THR A 8 9.95 10.45 17.69
CA THR A 8 9.37 9.09 17.73
C THR A 8 8.46 8.90 18.95
N GLU A 9 8.90 9.30 20.14
CA GLU A 9 8.08 9.24 21.36
C GLU A 9 6.76 10.01 21.21
N ASN A 10 6.80 11.23 20.65
CA ASN A 10 5.60 12.03 20.42
C ASN A 10 4.65 11.36 19.40
N ILE A 11 5.19 10.85 18.28
CA ILE A 11 4.38 10.18 17.25
C ILE A 11 3.74 8.91 17.81
N ASP A 12 4.48 8.14 18.61
CA ASP A 12 3.96 6.91 19.20
C ASP A 12 2.89 7.20 20.27
N ALA A 13 3.00 8.30 21.00
CA ALA A 13 1.94 8.79 21.88
C ALA A 13 0.68 9.16 21.08
N ILE A 14 0.80 9.94 19.99
CA ILE A 14 -0.34 10.30 19.13
C ILE A 14 -1.00 9.04 18.57
N LYS A 15 -0.22 8.05 18.12
CA LYS A 15 -0.78 6.77 17.66
C LYS A 15 -1.54 6.04 18.76
N ALA A 16 -1.01 6.03 19.98
CA ALA A 16 -1.68 5.42 21.12
C ALA A 16 -3.01 6.14 21.42
N ASP A 17 -3.04 7.48 21.33
CA ASP A 17 -4.25 8.27 21.52
C ASP A 17 -5.30 7.98 20.43
N VAL A 18 -4.89 7.81 19.16
CA VAL A 18 -5.79 7.38 18.08
C VAL A 18 -6.38 5.99 18.35
N GLU A 19 -5.55 5.02 18.78
CA GLU A 19 -6.04 3.66 19.08
C GLU A 19 -6.89 3.60 20.36
N ALA A 20 -6.72 4.55 21.27
CA ALA A 20 -7.51 4.67 22.50
C ALA A 20 -8.83 5.44 22.30
N ALA A 21 -8.99 6.12 21.16
CA ALA A 21 -10.21 6.87 20.86
C ALA A 21 -11.43 5.96 20.87
N THR A 22 -12.52 6.44 21.48
CA THR A 22 -13.79 5.72 21.57
C THR A 22 -14.93 6.41 20.83
N SER A 23 -14.67 7.63 20.34
CA SER A 23 -15.63 8.47 19.65
C SER A 23 -14.97 9.36 18.61
N GLN A 24 -15.78 9.92 17.70
CA GLN A 24 -15.36 10.94 16.74
C GLN A 24 -14.80 12.19 17.44
N ALA A 25 -15.37 12.60 18.57
CA ALA A 25 -14.89 13.74 19.35
C ALA A 25 -13.46 13.54 19.84
N ASP A 26 -13.11 12.32 20.28
CA ASP A 26 -11.76 11.95 20.69
C ASP A 26 -10.79 12.07 19.51
N LEU A 27 -11.17 11.57 18.31
CA LEU A 27 -10.35 11.67 17.10
C LEU A 27 -10.08 13.13 16.72
N ILE A 28 -11.09 14.00 16.78
CA ILE A 28 -10.95 15.44 16.53
C ILE A 28 -10.00 16.07 17.54
N GLN A 29 -10.08 15.68 18.81
CA GLN A 29 -9.16 16.16 19.84
C GLN A 29 -7.72 15.74 19.54
N VAL A 30 -7.49 14.50 19.09
CA VAL A 30 -6.17 14.03 18.67
C VAL A 30 -5.66 14.83 17.47
N ILE A 31 -6.47 15.08 16.44
CA ILE A 31 -6.05 15.90 15.30
C ILE A 31 -5.66 17.31 15.75
N ARG A 32 -6.43 17.92 16.64
CA ARG A 32 -6.13 19.25 17.22
C ARG A 32 -4.86 19.23 18.10
N SER A 33 -4.56 18.11 18.75
CA SER A 33 -3.32 17.95 19.53
C SER A 33 -2.10 17.93 18.62
N VAL A 34 -2.21 17.36 17.42
CA VAL A 34 -1.17 17.42 16.38
C VAL A 34 -0.96 18.85 15.89
N GLN A 35 -2.05 19.61 15.67
CA GLN A 35 -1.98 21.02 15.25
C GLN A 35 -1.22 21.89 16.25
N ASN A 36 -1.52 21.73 17.55
CA ASN A 36 -1.00 22.56 18.63
C ASN A 36 0.13 21.89 19.40
N HIS A 37 0.78 20.88 18.80
CA HIS A 37 1.74 20.05 19.50
C HIS A 37 2.96 20.88 19.95
N PRO A 38 3.30 20.92 21.26
CA PRO A 38 4.37 21.81 21.77
C PRO A 38 5.79 21.31 21.43
N GLY A 39 5.92 20.04 21.06
CA GLY A 39 7.19 19.39 20.71
C GLY A 39 7.38 19.16 19.21
N PRO A 40 8.57 18.71 18.78
CA PRO A 40 8.83 18.45 17.38
C PRO A 40 8.07 17.20 16.90
N LEU A 41 7.52 17.29 15.68
CA LEU A 41 6.86 16.18 14.97
C LEU A 41 7.55 15.81 13.66
N ASP A 42 8.55 16.59 13.25
CA ASP A 42 9.32 16.33 12.04
C ASP A 42 10.74 15.88 12.39
N TYR A 43 11.14 14.78 11.77
CA TYR A 43 12.47 14.22 11.92
C TYR A 43 13.53 15.15 11.32
N ASN A 44 14.62 15.36 12.05
CA ASN A 44 15.80 16.06 11.54
C ASN A 44 16.80 15.05 11.00
N ASP A 45 16.60 14.64 9.75
CA ASP A 45 17.39 13.59 9.10
C ASP A 45 18.47 14.15 8.17
N ARG A 46 18.91 15.42 8.35
CA ARG A 46 19.94 16.04 7.49
C ARG A 46 21.21 15.21 7.39
N ILE A 47 21.77 14.77 8.51
CA ILE A 47 22.99 13.95 8.54
C ILE A 47 22.74 12.61 7.86
N VAL A 48 21.61 11.96 8.13
CA VAL A 48 21.29 10.66 7.52
C VAL A 48 21.07 10.81 6.02
N ALA A 49 20.47 11.91 5.56
CA ALA A 49 20.33 12.21 4.14
C ALA A 49 21.70 12.44 3.48
N THR A 50 22.62 13.15 4.13
CA THR A 50 24.00 13.29 3.65
C THR A 50 24.69 11.93 3.55
N ILE A 51 24.60 11.08 4.59
CA ILE A 51 25.16 9.73 4.58
C ILE A 51 24.56 8.89 3.45
N LYS A 52 23.24 8.93 3.27
CA LYS A 52 22.54 8.23 2.18
C LYS A 52 23.12 8.61 0.81
N TRP A 53 23.30 9.90 0.55
CA TRP A 53 23.85 10.37 -0.72
C TRP A 53 25.33 10.01 -0.89
N LEU A 54 26.12 10.04 0.19
CA LEU A 54 27.53 9.61 0.15
C LEU A 54 27.65 8.10 -0.15
N VAL A 55 26.84 7.27 0.51
CA VAL A 55 26.84 5.81 0.30
C VAL A 55 26.31 5.46 -1.09
N LEU A 56 25.26 6.15 -1.56
CA LEU A 56 24.75 5.97 -2.93
C LEU A 56 25.80 6.37 -3.96
N PHE A 57 26.47 7.52 -3.77
CA PHE A 57 27.55 7.98 -4.64
C PHE A 57 28.69 6.96 -4.68
N ALA A 58 29.17 6.50 -3.52
CA ALA A 58 30.22 5.49 -3.44
C ALA A 58 29.81 4.17 -4.13
N GLY A 59 28.55 3.74 -4.00
CA GLY A 59 28.02 2.58 -4.72
C GLY A 59 27.97 2.78 -6.24
N ILE A 60 27.53 3.95 -6.72
CA ILE A 60 27.53 4.26 -8.17
C ILE A 60 28.97 4.30 -8.72
N MET A 61 29.90 4.89 -7.95
CA MET A 61 31.32 4.90 -8.33
C MET A 61 31.90 3.48 -8.36
N GLY A 62 31.56 2.65 -7.38
CA GLY A 62 31.93 1.24 -7.36
C GLY A 62 31.41 0.49 -8.60
N LEU A 63 30.16 0.71 -9.01
CA LEU A 63 29.61 0.12 -10.24
C LEU A 63 30.39 0.57 -11.47
N TYR A 64 30.69 1.87 -11.58
CA TYR A 64 31.45 2.42 -12.69
C TYR A 64 32.83 1.77 -12.80
N PHE A 65 33.59 1.73 -11.69
CA PHE A 65 34.94 1.19 -11.70
C PHE A 65 34.98 -0.33 -11.94
N ASN A 66 34.07 -1.08 -11.32
CA ASN A 66 33.96 -2.52 -11.57
C ASN A 66 33.52 -2.82 -13.01
N GLY A 67 32.63 -2.00 -13.57
CA GLY A 67 32.17 -2.12 -14.96
C GLY A 67 33.28 -1.81 -15.97
N ALA A 68 34.05 -0.75 -15.72
CA ALA A 68 35.18 -0.34 -16.53
C ALA A 68 36.36 -1.32 -16.49
N SER A 69 36.61 -2.00 -15.35
CA SER A 69 37.68 -3.00 -15.24
C SER A 69 37.25 -4.44 -15.59
N GLY A 70 35.95 -4.73 -15.60
CA GLY A 70 35.42 -6.10 -15.64
C GLY A 70 34.63 -6.47 -16.92
N GLY A 71 34.55 -5.59 -17.92
CA GLY A 71 33.90 -5.91 -19.20
C GLY A 71 32.37 -5.92 -19.16
N PHE A 72 31.75 -5.19 -18.23
CA PHE A 72 30.28 -5.05 -18.12
C PHE A 72 29.75 -4.08 -19.20
N TYR A 73 29.84 -4.48 -20.48
CA TYR A 73 29.39 -3.71 -21.64
C TYR A 73 27.90 -3.96 -21.96
N GLY A 74 27.02 -3.66 -20.99
CA GLY A 74 25.58 -3.48 -21.27
C GLY A 74 25.24 -2.01 -21.50
N ASP A 75 24.06 -1.71 -22.04
CA ASP A 75 23.59 -0.33 -22.30
C ASP A 75 23.69 0.57 -21.05
N ILE A 76 23.42 0.02 -19.87
CA ILE A 76 23.54 0.72 -18.59
C ILE A 76 25.01 1.06 -18.27
N GLY A 77 25.93 0.14 -18.53
CA GLY A 77 27.36 0.35 -18.32
C GLY A 77 27.93 1.44 -19.23
N MET A 78 27.52 1.43 -20.51
CA MET A 78 27.90 2.48 -21.48
C MET A 78 27.34 3.85 -21.08
N PHE A 79 26.07 3.92 -20.66
CA PHE A 79 25.48 5.17 -20.18
C PHE A 79 26.20 5.70 -18.95
N LEU A 80 26.50 4.83 -17.97
CA LEU A 80 27.25 5.21 -16.77
C LEU A 80 28.66 5.68 -17.10
N ASP A 81 29.35 5.04 -18.04
CA ASP A 81 30.68 5.47 -18.47
C ASP A 81 30.66 6.85 -19.12
N ILE A 82 29.73 7.09 -20.05
CA ILE A 82 29.56 8.42 -20.65
C ILE A 82 29.22 9.45 -19.57
N ALA A 83 28.23 9.18 -18.72
CA ALA A 83 27.82 10.10 -17.66
C ALA A 83 28.98 10.41 -16.70
N MET A 84 29.79 9.40 -16.34
CA MET A 84 30.94 9.59 -15.47
C MET A 84 32.08 10.34 -16.15
N ASN A 85 32.40 10.04 -17.41
CA ASN A 85 33.46 10.72 -18.15
C ASN A 85 33.18 12.24 -18.27
N PHE A 86 31.92 12.63 -18.40
CA PHE A 86 31.51 14.04 -18.42
C PHE A 86 31.21 14.64 -17.03
N SER A 87 31.39 13.89 -15.93
CA SER A 87 31.06 14.35 -14.58
C SER A 87 31.88 15.54 -14.08
N SER A 88 33.11 15.69 -14.57
CA SER A 88 33.91 16.90 -14.29
C SER A 88 33.24 18.18 -14.83
N ALA A 89 32.36 18.09 -15.83
CA ALA A 89 31.64 19.24 -16.38
C ALA A 89 30.26 19.45 -15.73
N TRP A 90 29.47 18.38 -15.52
CA TRP A 90 28.10 18.52 -15.01
C TRP A 90 27.98 18.56 -13.47
N VAL A 91 28.90 17.93 -12.71
CA VAL A 91 28.86 17.97 -11.23
C VAL A 91 29.00 19.40 -10.69
N PRO A 92 29.95 20.21 -11.18
CA PRO A 92 30.03 21.62 -10.77
C PRO A 92 28.80 22.44 -11.16
N ALA A 93 28.18 22.13 -12.30
CA ALA A 93 26.95 22.78 -12.75
C ALA A 93 25.79 22.52 -11.79
N ILE A 94 25.61 21.28 -11.33
CA ILE A 94 24.64 20.94 -10.28
C ILE A 94 24.98 21.67 -8.98
N GLY A 95 26.25 21.69 -8.57
CA GLY A 95 26.70 22.41 -7.38
C GLY A 95 26.37 23.91 -7.43
N ALA A 96 26.63 24.56 -8.56
CA ALA A 96 26.31 25.97 -8.79
C ALA A 96 24.80 26.24 -8.73
N VAL A 97 23.97 25.37 -9.32
CA VAL A 97 22.50 25.45 -9.23
C VAL A 97 22.00 25.32 -7.80
N LEU A 98 22.56 24.37 -7.02
CA LEU A 98 22.16 24.18 -5.62
C LEU A 98 22.55 25.38 -4.74
N ILE A 99 23.74 25.94 -4.95
CA ILE A 99 24.20 27.17 -4.26
C ILE A 99 23.29 28.34 -4.62
N ALA A 100 23.02 28.55 -5.91
CA ALA A 100 22.15 29.60 -6.40
C ALA A 100 20.73 29.50 -5.81
N LYS A 101 20.13 28.31 -5.84
CA LYS A 101 18.80 28.05 -5.26
C LYS A 101 18.77 28.35 -3.75
N ASN A 102 19.84 28.05 -3.03
CA ASN A 102 19.95 28.34 -1.60
C ASN A 102 20.11 29.86 -1.33
N LEU A 103 20.83 30.58 -2.18
CA LEU A 103 20.97 32.03 -2.09
C LEU A 103 19.65 32.76 -2.40
N GLU A 104 18.93 32.31 -3.44
CA GLU A 104 17.61 32.84 -3.78
C GLU A 104 16.59 32.64 -2.65
N ARG A 105 16.59 31.48 -2.00
CA ARG A 105 15.76 31.22 -0.80
C ARG A 105 16.07 32.17 0.36
N LYS A 106 17.28 32.73 0.42
CA LYS A 106 17.71 33.71 1.42
C LYS A 106 17.54 35.16 0.94
N GLY A 107 16.82 35.39 -0.16
CA GLY A 107 16.58 36.72 -0.73
C GLY A 107 17.78 37.32 -1.46
N LYS A 108 18.86 36.57 -1.66
CA LYS A 108 20.06 37.03 -2.38
C LYS A 108 19.99 36.58 -3.83
N MET A 109 19.26 37.33 -4.65
CA MET A 109 19.14 37.07 -6.09
C MET A 109 20.39 37.52 -6.85
N LEU A 110 20.76 36.79 -7.90
CA LEU A 110 21.76 37.25 -8.88
C LEU A 110 21.18 38.40 -9.71
N PRO A 111 21.94 39.48 -9.96
CA PRO A 111 21.50 40.61 -10.77
C PRO A 111 21.49 40.20 -12.25
N LEU A 112 20.38 39.60 -12.70
CA LEU A 112 20.15 39.23 -14.09
C LEU A 112 19.08 40.15 -14.72
N PRO A 113 19.16 40.46 -16.03
CA PRO A 113 18.18 41.30 -16.72
C PRO A 113 16.74 40.79 -16.57
N GLU A 114 15.74 41.69 -16.60
CA GLU A 114 14.32 41.38 -16.35
C GLU A 114 13.74 40.30 -17.28
N LEU A 115 14.28 40.16 -18.50
CA LEU A 115 13.92 39.11 -19.47
C LEU A 115 14.19 37.67 -18.97
N VAL A 116 14.95 37.51 -17.87
CA VAL A 116 15.37 36.23 -17.30
C VAL A 116 14.78 35.99 -15.90
N ASN A 117 13.73 36.71 -15.48
CA ASN A 117 13.26 36.65 -14.09
C ASN A 117 12.64 35.28 -13.67
N ARG A 118 12.31 34.41 -14.63
CA ARG A 118 11.84 33.04 -14.34
C ARG A 118 12.94 32.23 -13.66
N GLN A 119 12.66 31.69 -12.48
CA GLN A 119 13.62 30.92 -11.68
C GLN A 119 14.28 29.77 -12.45
N SER A 120 13.49 29.00 -13.21
CA SER A 120 14.01 27.89 -14.02
C SER A 120 15.02 28.36 -15.08
N VAL A 121 14.79 29.52 -15.69
CA VAL A 121 15.70 30.09 -16.71
C VAL A 121 17.01 30.55 -16.07
N ARG A 122 16.96 31.19 -14.90
CA ARG A 122 18.17 31.59 -14.16
C ARG A 122 19.01 30.40 -13.75
N LEU A 123 18.38 29.37 -13.18
CA LEU A 123 19.07 28.13 -12.83
C LEU A 123 19.66 27.44 -14.07
N GLY A 124 18.95 27.48 -15.21
CA GLY A 124 19.46 26.98 -16.49
C GLY A 124 20.71 27.73 -16.98
N ILE A 125 20.71 29.06 -16.93
CA ILE A 125 21.88 29.87 -17.30
C ILE A 125 23.06 29.59 -16.37
N ILE A 126 22.83 29.48 -15.07
CA ILE A 126 23.87 29.16 -14.08
C ILE A 126 24.48 27.78 -14.37
N ALA A 127 23.64 26.80 -14.69
CA ALA A 127 24.12 25.48 -15.08
C ALA A 127 25.00 25.54 -16.34
N VAL A 128 24.53 26.20 -17.40
CA VAL A 128 25.28 26.34 -18.67
C VAL A 128 26.59 27.09 -18.46
N ALA A 129 26.57 28.21 -17.72
CA ALA A 129 27.76 29.01 -17.43
C ALA A 129 28.78 28.22 -16.61
N ALA A 130 28.33 27.49 -15.58
CA ALA A 130 29.20 26.61 -14.80
C ALA A 130 29.80 25.50 -15.67
N THR A 131 28.99 24.79 -16.46
CA THR A 131 29.48 23.77 -17.40
C THR A 131 30.54 24.34 -18.35
N ALA A 132 30.29 25.52 -18.95
CA ALA A 132 31.22 26.17 -19.87
C ALA A 132 32.54 26.55 -19.20
N VAL A 133 32.48 27.13 -18.00
CA VAL A 133 33.68 27.48 -17.21
C VAL A 133 34.50 26.23 -16.90
N PHE A 134 33.88 25.19 -16.36
CA PHE A 134 34.59 23.98 -15.93
C PHE A 134 35.03 23.08 -17.08
N ALA A 135 34.39 23.17 -18.26
CA ALA A 135 34.83 22.49 -19.47
C ALA A 135 36.11 23.10 -20.08
N VAL A 136 36.34 24.40 -19.91
CA VAL A 136 37.48 25.12 -20.50
C VAL A 136 38.66 25.24 -19.53
N LEU A 137 38.47 24.99 -18.24
CA LEU A 137 39.56 24.98 -17.24
C LEU A 137 40.41 23.70 -17.36
N PRO A 138 41.63 23.77 -17.92
CA PRO A 138 42.40 22.57 -18.27
C PRO A 138 42.84 21.77 -17.04
N PHE A 139 43.06 22.45 -15.91
CA PHE A 139 43.47 21.79 -14.66
C PHE A 139 42.29 21.20 -13.88
N TRP A 140 41.05 21.64 -14.14
CA TRP A 140 39.89 21.23 -13.34
C TRP A 140 39.57 19.75 -13.52
N SER A 141 39.47 19.30 -14.78
CA SER A 141 39.18 17.90 -15.07
C SER A 141 40.25 16.99 -14.46
N MET A 142 41.53 17.37 -14.59
CA MET A 142 42.65 16.66 -13.98
C MET A 142 42.50 16.59 -12.45
N LEU A 143 42.31 17.73 -11.78
CA LEU A 143 42.16 17.80 -10.32
C LEU A 143 40.95 16.99 -9.83
N TYR A 144 39.80 17.14 -10.51
CA TYR A 144 38.57 16.41 -10.22
C TYR A 144 38.81 14.90 -10.25
N TRP A 145 39.37 14.40 -11.35
CA TRP A 145 39.64 12.97 -11.49
C TRP A 145 40.70 12.49 -10.53
N THR A 146 41.77 13.25 -10.27
CA THR A 146 42.77 12.92 -9.25
C THR A 146 42.11 12.70 -7.89
N VAL A 147 41.23 13.63 -7.45
CA VAL A 147 40.50 13.49 -6.18
C VAL A 147 39.61 12.24 -6.18
N ILE A 148 38.85 12.00 -7.25
CA ILE A 148 37.99 10.82 -7.38
C ILE A 148 38.81 9.52 -7.32
N TYR A 149 39.91 9.42 -8.07
CA TYR A 149 40.81 8.26 -8.05
C TYR A 149 41.45 8.07 -6.67
N THR A 150 41.85 9.14 -5.98
CA THR A 150 42.40 9.05 -4.62
C THR A 150 41.35 8.53 -3.63
N ILE A 151 40.12 9.05 -3.65
CA ILE A 151 39.02 8.58 -2.80
C ILE A 151 38.73 7.10 -3.07
N MET A 152 38.66 6.70 -4.34
CA MET A 152 38.42 5.31 -4.71
C MET A 152 39.57 4.38 -4.33
N GLY A 153 40.81 4.85 -4.48
CA GLY A 153 42.00 4.16 -3.98
C GLY A 153 41.91 3.91 -2.48
N LEU A 154 41.55 4.93 -1.70
CA LEU A 154 41.35 4.81 -0.25
C LEU A 154 40.23 3.82 0.10
N ILE A 155 39.08 3.88 -0.59
CA ILE A 155 37.97 2.93 -0.38
C ILE A 155 38.42 1.50 -0.67
N ARG A 156 39.18 1.29 -1.75
CA ARG A 156 39.74 -0.01 -2.13
C ARG A 156 40.76 -0.51 -1.10
N THR A 157 41.65 0.35 -0.62
CA THR A 157 42.64 0.01 0.41
C THR A 157 41.96 -0.31 1.74
N ILE A 158 40.96 0.46 2.16
CA ILE A 158 40.16 0.18 3.37
C ILE A 158 39.40 -1.16 3.22
N GLY A 159 38.79 -1.41 2.06
CA GLY A 159 38.13 -2.68 1.77
C GLY A 159 39.09 -3.88 1.85
N PHE A 160 40.29 -3.73 1.29
CA PHE A 160 41.37 -4.74 1.37
C PHE A 160 41.82 -4.99 2.82
N LEU A 161 41.92 -3.94 3.64
CA LEU A 161 42.40 -4.02 5.02
C LEU A 161 41.38 -4.65 5.99
N ILE A 162 40.09 -4.54 5.72
CA ILE A 162 39.02 -5.01 6.62
C ILE A 162 38.60 -6.47 6.32
N LEU A 163 38.72 -6.97 5.09
CA LEU A 163 37.99 -8.19 4.66
C LEU A 163 38.79 -9.30 3.93
N LEU A 164 40.13 -9.22 3.88
CA LEU A 164 41.06 -10.28 3.42
C LEU A 164 40.80 -10.91 2.02
N ASP A 165 41.69 -10.53 1.08
CA ASP A 165 42.37 -11.41 0.10
C ASP A 165 41.70 -11.88 -1.22
N ASP A 166 40.79 -11.13 -1.83
CA ASP A 166 40.51 -11.33 -3.28
C ASP A 166 40.13 -10.05 -4.06
N TYR A 167 40.56 -9.99 -5.32
CA TYR A 167 40.36 -8.87 -6.25
C TYR A 167 38.90 -8.76 -6.73
N SER A 168 38.13 -9.85 -6.62
CA SER A 168 36.70 -9.99 -6.96
C SER A 168 35.76 -9.24 -5.98
N PHE A 169 36.28 -8.79 -4.84
CA PHE A 169 35.52 -8.24 -3.71
C PHE A 169 34.95 -6.82 -3.94
N GLY A 170 35.34 -6.15 -5.04
CA GLY A 170 34.83 -4.82 -5.39
C GLY A 170 33.33 -4.78 -5.69
N GLN A 171 32.78 -5.87 -6.24
CA GLN A 171 31.37 -5.95 -6.63
C GLN A 171 30.44 -6.16 -5.42
N GLU A 172 30.82 -7.03 -4.48
CA GLU A 172 30.01 -7.30 -3.28
C GLU A 172 29.90 -6.06 -2.38
N ILE A 173 31.01 -5.34 -2.17
CA ILE A 173 31.00 -4.07 -1.43
C ILE A 173 30.08 -3.05 -2.14
N THR A 174 30.16 -2.97 -3.46
CA THR A 174 29.33 -2.05 -4.26
C THR A 174 27.85 -2.36 -4.07
N MET A 175 27.46 -3.63 -4.21
CA MET A 175 26.08 -4.07 -4.00
C MET A 175 25.62 -3.85 -2.55
N GLY A 176 26.50 -4.08 -1.58
CA GLY A 176 26.25 -3.79 -0.17
C GLY A 176 25.98 -2.30 0.08
N MET A 177 26.77 -1.39 -0.49
CA MET A 177 26.56 0.05 -0.39
C MET A 177 25.22 0.48 -1.01
N LEU A 178 24.85 -0.05 -2.18
CA LEU A 178 23.56 0.23 -2.81
C LEU A 178 22.38 -0.30 -1.98
N ALA A 179 22.50 -1.50 -1.42
CA ALA A 179 21.49 -2.08 -0.53
C ALA A 179 21.33 -1.23 0.75
N ILE A 180 22.43 -0.73 1.32
CA ILE A 180 22.39 0.19 2.46
C ILE A 180 21.70 1.51 2.08
N ALA A 181 22.07 2.12 0.94
CA ALA A 181 21.45 3.35 0.47
C ALA A 181 19.94 3.18 0.24
N ALA A 182 19.52 2.07 -0.39
CA ALA A 182 18.12 1.71 -0.58
C ALA A 182 17.39 1.51 0.75
N SER A 183 18.02 0.82 1.71
CA SER A 183 17.47 0.62 3.05
C SER A 183 17.25 1.94 3.80
N ILE A 184 18.25 2.84 3.77
CA ILE A 184 18.14 4.18 4.37
C ILE A 184 17.03 4.98 3.67
N TRP A 185 16.91 4.88 2.34
CA TRP A 185 15.86 5.54 1.58
C TRP A 185 14.46 5.09 2.02
N LEU A 186 14.21 3.78 2.06
CA LEU A 186 12.92 3.21 2.48
C LEU A 186 12.59 3.60 3.93
N TRP A 187 13.58 3.55 4.82
CA TRP A 187 13.43 3.94 6.21
C TRP A 187 13.09 5.43 6.36
N GLN A 188 13.77 6.33 5.64
CA GLN A 188 13.43 7.76 5.61
C GLN A 188 12.02 7.98 5.05
N GLY A 189 11.66 7.27 3.98
CA GLY A 189 10.34 7.35 3.37
C GLY A 189 9.22 7.10 4.38
N LYS A 190 9.32 6.00 5.15
CA LYS A 190 8.35 5.67 6.20
C LYS A 190 8.25 6.74 7.29
N ARG A 191 9.39 7.34 7.67
CA ARG A 191 9.44 8.34 8.74
C ARG A 191 8.93 9.71 8.32
N ILE A 192 9.21 10.13 7.08
CA ILE A 192 8.74 11.41 6.56
C ILE A 192 7.22 11.38 6.37
N HIS A 193 6.67 10.26 5.92
CA HIS A 193 5.25 10.12 5.60
C HIS A 193 4.45 9.47 6.74
N TRP A 194 4.88 9.59 8.00
CA TRP A 194 4.21 8.96 9.14
C TRP A 194 2.75 9.42 9.32
N ARG A 195 2.44 10.63 8.86
CA ARG A 195 1.10 11.25 8.94
C ARG A 195 0.07 10.53 8.09
N GLU A 196 0.47 10.00 6.94
CA GLU A 196 -0.46 9.39 5.98
C GLU A 196 -1.14 8.12 6.52
N PRO A 197 -0.42 7.07 6.96
CA PRO A 197 -1.06 5.87 7.49
C PRO A 197 -1.85 6.15 8.78
N LEU A 198 -1.45 7.17 9.54
CA LEU A 198 -2.20 7.56 10.73
C LEU A 198 -3.49 8.32 10.37
N SER A 199 -3.47 9.14 9.32
CA SER A 199 -4.67 9.81 8.79
C SER A 199 -5.66 8.77 8.23
N GLU A 200 -5.17 7.77 7.49
CA GLU A 200 -5.97 6.62 7.04
C GLU A 200 -6.60 5.87 8.22
N ARG A 201 -5.82 5.65 9.29
CA ARG A 201 -6.32 4.99 10.50
C ARG A 201 -7.42 5.81 11.19
N ILE A 202 -7.23 7.12 11.33
CA ILE A 202 -8.24 8.03 11.89
C ILE A 202 -9.51 8.01 11.04
N GLN A 203 -9.40 8.10 9.71
CA GLN A 203 -10.55 8.05 8.80
C GLN A 203 -11.32 6.74 8.94
N LEU A 204 -10.62 5.61 9.02
CA LEU A 204 -11.27 4.32 9.24
C LEU A 204 -12.03 4.30 10.56
N LEU A 205 -11.42 4.74 11.67
CA LEU A 205 -12.09 4.78 12.97
C LEU A 205 -13.30 5.71 12.96
N ASP A 206 -13.20 6.86 12.29
CA ASP A 206 -14.33 7.78 12.10
C ASP A 206 -15.49 7.11 11.34
N SER A 207 -15.22 6.47 10.21
CA SER A 207 -16.22 5.68 9.47
C SER A 207 -16.86 4.61 10.36
N LEU A 208 -16.09 3.93 11.21
CA LEU A 208 -16.64 2.93 12.13
C LEU A 208 -17.55 3.57 13.18
N PHE A 209 -17.15 4.69 13.79
CA PHE A 209 -17.94 5.39 14.81
C PHE A 209 -19.24 5.95 14.23
N ASN A 210 -19.17 6.61 13.08
CA ASN A 210 -20.34 7.15 12.38
C ASN A 210 -21.37 6.07 12.05
N ASN A 211 -20.92 4.84 11.76
CA ASN A 211 -21.79 3.74 11.34
C ASN A 211 -22.03 2.70 12.45
N ASN A 212 -21.75 3.05 13.72
CA ASN A 212 -21.94 2.19 14.90
C ASN A 212 -21.26 0.80 14.79
N LEU A 213 -20.14 0.73 14.08
CA LEU A 213 -19.36 -0.48 13.89
C LEU A 213 -18.28 -0.60 14.98
N LYS A 214 -18.17 -1.79 15.57
CA LYS A 214 -17.21 -2.07 16.65
C LYS A 214 -16.12 -3.03 16.17
N PRO A 215 -14.83 -2.66 16.26
CA PRO A 215 -13.76 -3.58 15.92
C PRO A 215 -13.70 -4.74 16.91
N MET A 216 -13.58 -5.96 16.39
CA MET A 216 -13.46 -7.16 17.22
C MET A 216 -11.99 -7.54 17.39
N ARG A 217 -11.61 -7.99 18.59
CA ARG A 217 -10.30 -8.60 18.85
C ARG A 217 -10.40 -10.11 18.67
N PHE A 218 -9.50 -10.68 17.87
CA PHE A 218 -9.49 -12.11 17.56
C PHE A 218 -8.11 -12.54 17.07
N ASN A 219 -7.85 -13.85 17.03
CA ASN A 219 -6.67 -14.39 16.34
C ASN A 219 -6.97 -14.53 14.85
N LYS A 220 -6.19 -13.82 14.01
CA LYS A 220 -6.39 -13.74 12.56
C LYS A 220 -6.44 -15.09 11.85
N VAL A 221 -5.56 -16.02 12.23
CA VAL A 221 -5.42 -17.35 11.60
C VAL A 221 -6.51 -18.29 12.13
N SER A 222 -6.70 -18.34 13.44
CA SER A 222 -7.72 -19.22 14.04
C SER A 222 -9.13 -18.84 13.59
N LYS A 223 -9.44 -17.54 13.46
CA LYS A 223 -10.75 -17.09 12.97
C LYS A 223 -10.96 -17.47 11.50
N ALA A 224 -9.95 -17.34 10.64
CA ALA A 224 -10.03 -17.80 9.25
C ALA A 224 -10.29 -19.32 9.17
N LYS A 225 -9.59 -20.11 10.01
CA LYS A 225 -9.81 -21.56 10.09
C LYS A 225 -11.23 -21.90 10.53
N ALA A 226 -11.73 -21.29 11.60
CA ALA A 226 -13.07 -21.54 12.11
C ALA A 226 -14.17 -21.16 11.11
N LEU A 227 -13.99 -20.09 10.34
CA LEU A 227 -14.90 -19.74 9.26
C LEU A 227 -14.78 -20.70 8.07
N GLY A 228 -13.59 -21.22 7.79
CA GLY A 228 -13.36 -22.25 6.75
C GLY A 228 -13.96 -23.61 7.08
N GLU A 229 -14.33 -23.86 8.34
CA GLU A 229 -15.11 -25.04 8.73
C GLU A 229 -16.60 -24.88 8.38
N GLN A 230 -17.07 -23.65 8.13
CA GLN A 230 -18.47 -23.33 7.83
C GLN A 230 -18.70 -22.90 6.38
N PHE A 231 -17.70 -22.31 5.74
CA PHE A 231 -17.82 -21.73 4.40
C PHE A 231 -16.61 -22.03 3.53
N GLN A 232 -16.84 -22.45 2.29
CA GLN A 232 -15.82 -22.64 1.25
C GLN A 232 -15.09 -21.34 0.90
N GLU A 233 -15.74 -20.17 1.07
CA GLU A 233 -15.10 -18.86 0.86
C GLU A 233 -13.78 -18.72 1.63
N PHE A 234 -13.68 -19.24 2.86
CA PHE A 234 -12.48 -19.11 3.68
C PHE A 234 -11.47 -20.26 3.49
N VAL A 235 -11.74 -21.20 2.58
CA VAL A 235 -10.82 -22.30 2.21
C VAL A 235 -9.96 -21.92 0.99
N ARG A 236 -10.19 -20.74 0.38
CA ARG A 236 -9.39 -20.20 -0.73
C ARG A 236 -7.91 -20.09 -0.42
N GLY A 237 -7.08 -20.12 -1.46
CA GLY A 237 -5.62 -20.14 -1.29
C GLY A 237 -5.08 -21.55 -1.06
N ASN A 238 -3.78 -21.74 -1.26
CA ASN A 238 -3.10 -23.00 -0.95
C ASN A 238 -1.89 -22.83 0.00
N HIS A 239 -1.59 -21.60 0.45
CA HIS A 239 -0.43 -21.31 1.29
C HIS A 239 -0.79 -20.72 2.67
N SER A 240 -1.45 -19.56 2.69
CA SER A 240 -1.80 -18.89 3.96
C SER A 240 -3.16 -18.20 3.88
N ARG A 241 -3.86 -18.13 5.02
CA ARG A 241 -5.24 -17.61 5.15
C ARG A 241 -5.40 -16.87 6.48
N LYS A 242 -5.92 -15.64 6.46
CA LYS A 242 -6.06 -14.78 7.64
C LYS A 242 -7.27 -13.85 7.52
N ILE A 243 -7.99 -13.65 8.60
CA ILE A 243 -8.92 -12.51 8.73
C ILE A 243 -8.10 -11.32 9.22
N GLU A 244 -7.93 -10.30 8.40
CA GLU A 244 -7.14 -9.11 8.72
C GLU A 244 -7.92 -8.14 9.61
N ALA A 245 -9.23 -8.02 9.39
CA ALA A 245 -10.13 -7.18 10.17
C ALA A 245 -11.52 -7.83 10.31
N LEU A 246 -12.18 -7.56 11.43
CA LEU A 246 -13.56 -7.96 11.72
C LEU A 246 -14.25 -6.85 12.50
N TYR A 247 -15.43 -6.43 12.05
CA TYR A 247 -16.22 -5.37 12.67
C TYR A 247 -17.63 -5.88 12.92
N GLN A 248 -18.18 -5.63 14.10
CA GLN A 248 -19.54 -6.00 14.44
C GLN A 248 -20.46 -4.78 14.33
N GLY A 249 -21.62 -4.96 13.72
CA GLY A 249 -22.66 -3.95 13.64
C GLY A 249 -24.04 -4.54 13.91
N LYS A 250 -25.02 -3.65 14.06
CA LYS A 250 -26.43 -4.00 14.15
C LYS A 250 -27.20 -3.18 13.13
N TYR A 251 -27.99 -3.86 12.32
CA TYR A 251 -28.86 -3.23 11.34
C TYR A 251 -30.30 -3.24 11.85
N GLN A 252 -31.01 -2.12 11.63
CA GLN A 252 -32.40 -1.94 12.01
C GLN A 252 -33.21 -1.53 10.77
N GLY A 253 -33.80 -2.51 10.11
CA GLY A 253 -34.71 -2.26 9.00
C GLY A 253 -36.16 -2.12 9.44
N SER A 254 -37.06 -1.96 8.46
CA SER A 254 -38.50 -1.82 8.68
C SER A 254 -39.16 -3.10 9.21
N VAL A 255 -38.73 -4.26 8.72
CA VAL A 255 -39.28 -5.58 9.09
C VAL A 255 -38.33 -6.34 10.03
N HIS A 256 -37.09 -6.60 9.60
CA HIS A 256 -36.08 -7.29 10.39
C HIS A 256 -35.03 -6.34 10.98
N SER A 257 -34.57 -6.69 12.18
CA SER A 257 -33.30 -6.23 12.74
C SER A 257 -32.35 -7.42 12.88
N PHE A 258 -31.08 -7.24 12.53
CA PHE A 258 -30.10 -8.32 12.62
C PHE A 258 -28.73 -7.79 13.02
N ASP A 259 -27.97 -8.63 13.72
CA ASP A 259 -26.55 -8.41 13.96
C ASP A 259 -25.76 -8.92 12.75
N PHE A 260 -24.68 -8.21 12.39
CA PHE A 260 -23.82 -8.61 11.29
C PHE A 260 -22.35 -8.42 11.66
N GLN A 261 -21.48 -9.14 10.94
CA GLN A 261 -20.02 -8.97 11.02
C GLN A 261 -19.44 -8.67 9.65
N LEU A 262 -18.76 -7.54 9.50
CA LEU A 262 -17.96 -7.24 8.32
C LEU A 262 -16.57 -7.79 8.46
N TYR A 263 -16.03 -8.42 7.42
CA TYR A 263 -14.70 -8.99 7.45
C TYR A 263 -13.83 -8.54 6.29
N HIS A 264 -12.52 -8.58 6.52
CA HIS A 264 -11.48 -8.50 5.50
C HIS A 264 -10.66 -9.79 5.56
N PHE A 265 -10.81 -10.63 4.54
CA PHE A 265 -10.13 -11.90 4.41
C PHE A 265 -8.94 -11.77 3.45
N HIS A 266 -7.78 -12.28 3.86
CA HIS A 266 -6.57 -12.36 3.07
C HIS A 266 -6.16 -13.81 2.86
N PHE A 267 -5.85 -14.18 1.62
CA PHE A 267 -5.32 -15.50 1.30
C PHE A 267 -4.19 -15.43 0.27
N VAL A 268 -3.38 -16.50 0.23
CA VAL A 268 -2.19 -16.59 -0.63
C VAL A 268 -2.22 -17.86 -1.46
N ASP A 269 -2.01 -17.69 -2.76
CA ASP A 269 -1.67 -18.76 -3.69
C ASP A 269 -0.15 -18.82 -3.87
N GLN A 270 0.41 -19.99 -3.65
CA GLN A 270 1.78 -20.36 -3.95
C GLN A 270 1.78 -21.21 -5.22
N ARG A 271 2.59 -20.82 -6.21
CA ARG A 271 2.85 -21.62 -7.41
C ARG A 271 4.33 -21.62 -7.77
N THR A 272 4.79 -22.70 -8.38
CA THR A 272 6.13 -22.78 -8.95
C THR A 272 6.08 -22.36 -10.40
N GLU A 273 6.82 -21.32 -10.76
CA GLU A 273 6.98 -20.87 -12.14
C GLU A 273 8.34 -21.30 -12.67
N THR A 274 8.34 -21.91 -13.84
CA THR A 274 9.55 -22.26 -14.58
C THR A 274 9.88 -21.14 -15.57
N TYR A 275 11.12 -20.68 -15.59
CA TYR A 275 11.59 -19.68 -16.55
C TYR A 275 12.96 -20.09 -17.10
N THR A 276 13.24 -19.71 -18.34
CA THR A 276 14.55 -19.92 -18.97
C THR A 276 15.38 -18.66 -18.77
N ASP A 277 16.59 -18.80 -18.26
CA ASP A 277 17.51 -17.67 -18.13
C ASP A 277 18.19 -17.33 -19.48
N SER A 278 18.94 -16.23 -19.49
CA SER A 278 19.69 -15.77 -20.67
C SER A 278 20.75 -16.76 -21.16
N GLU A 279 21.06 -17.79 -20.38
CA GLU A 279 22.03 -18.84 -20.70
C GLU A 279 21.35 -20.12 -21.22
N GLY A 280 20.01 -20.10 -21.38
CA GLY A 280 19.24 -21.23 -21.87
C GLY A 280 18.92 -22.27 -20.79
N ASN A 281 19.24 -22.01 -19.52
CA ASN A 281 18.98 -22.93 -18.42
C ASN A 281 17.58 -22.72 -17.85
N THR A 282 16.88 -23.84 -17.63
CA THR A 282 15.55 -23.85 -17.01
C THR A 282 15.67 -23.73 -15.50
N LYS A 283 15.20 -22.62 -14.93
CA LYS A 283 15.15 -22.36 -13.49
C LYS A 283 13.72 -22.34 -12.99
N THR A 284 13.52 -22.67 -11.71
CA THR A 284 12.23 -22.56 -11.04
C THR A 284 12.27 -21.47 -9.99
N ARG A 285 11.17 -20.74 -9.84
CA ARG A 285 10.95 -19.79 -8.75
C ARG A 285 9.59 -20.03 -8.12
N THR A 286 9.52 -19.92 -6.80
CA THR A 286 8.24 -19.94 -6.08
C THR A 286 7.67 -18.51 -6.05
N VAL A 287 6.44 -18.35 -6.55
CA VAL A 287 5.73 -17.07 -6.57
C VAL A 287 4.53 -17.16 -5.63
N TYR A 288 4.42 -16.15 -4.77
CA TYR A 288 3.30 -15.95 -3.86
C TYR A 288 2.41 -14.83 -4.41
N LYS A 289 1.13 -15.13 -4.63
CA LYS A 289 0.11 -14.15 -5.03
C LYS A 289 -0.85 -13.94 -3.87
N HIS A 290 -0.98 -12.69 -3.46
CA HIS A 290 -1.84 -12.27 -2.36
C HIS A 290 -3.19 -11.80 -2.91
N TYR A 291 -4.27 -12.22 -2.28
CA TYR A 291 -5.63 -11.84 -2.64
C TYR A 291 -6.40 -11.40 -1.40
N HIS A 292 -7.39 -10.55 -1.61
CA HIS A 292 -8.24 -10.00 -0.56
C HIS A 292 -9.71 -10.21 -0.92
N ARG A 293 -10.53 -10.50 0.09
CA ARG A 293 -11.99 -10.61 -0.03
C ARG A 293 -12.61 -9.83 1.10
N HIS A 294 -13.65 -9.08 0.79
CA HIS A 294 -14.39 -8.26 1.73
C HIS A 294 -15.83 -8.71 1.74
N GLY A 295 -16.51 -8.57 2.86
CA GLY A 295 -17.85 -9.14 2.95
C GLY A 295 -18.52 -8.99 4.30
N LEU A 296 -19.67 -9.65 4.41
CA LEU A 296 -20.47 -9.69 5.62
C LEU A 296 -20.84 -11.12 6.01
N LEU A 297 -21.03 -11.33 7.30
CA LEU A 297 -21.60 -12.54 7.90
C LEU A 297 -22.87 -12.14 8.63
N VAL A 298 -23.95 -12.89 8.44
CA VAL A 298 -25.25 -12.65 9.06
C VAL A 298 -25.94 -13.98 9.37
N ASN A 299 -26.75 -14.02 10.42
CA ASN A 299 -27.61 -15.16 10.68
C ASN A 299 -28.74 -15.22 9.64
N PHE A 300 -28.93 -16.37 9.00
CA PHE A 300 -29.91 -16.57 7.94
C PHE A 300 -30.64 -17.92 8.10
N PRO A 301 -31.73 -17.97 8.88
CA PRO A 301 -32.37 -19.24 9.25
C PRO A 301 -33.33 -19.80 8.19
N TYR A 302 -33.48 -19.15 7.03
CA TYR A 302 -34.52 -19.49 6.04
C TYR A 302 -34.05 -20.44 4.93
N SER A 303 -32.74 -20.69 4.83
CA SER A 303 -32.14 -21.65 3.89
C SER A 303 -30.87 -22.22 4.50
N GLN A 304 -30.38 -23.32 3.95
CA GLN A 304 -29.16 -24.01 4.37
C GLN A 304 -28.48 -24.63 3.16
N SER A 305 -27.15 -24.77 3.23
CA SER A 305 -26.36 -25.52 2.23
C SER A 305 -26.55 -25.05 0.78
N VAL A 306 -26.61 -23.73 0.56
CA VAL A 306 -26.76 -23.12 -0.77
C VAL A 306 -25.57 -22.19 -1.04
N THR A 307 -24.94 -22.35 -2.20
CA THR A 307 -23.82 -21.51 -2.65
C THR A 307 -24.14 -20.88 -4.01
N LEU A 308 -23.98 -19.56 -4.08
CA LEU A 308 -24.06 -18.77 -5.30
C LEU A 308 -22.66 -18.21 -5.55
N SER A 309 -21.96 -18.75 -6.53
CA SER A 309 -20.61 -18.29 -6.87
C SER A 309 -20.62 -17.45 -8.13
N GLY A 310 -20.29 -16.17 -7.98
CA GLY A 310 -20.01 -15.25 -9.08
C GLY A 310 -18.53 -15.16 -9.43
N ASP A 311 -17.70 -16.02 -8.84
CA ASP A 311 -16.41 -16.37 -9.40
C ASP A 311 -16.32 -17.86 -9.73
N SER A 312 -15.41 -18.22 -10.62
CA SER A 312 -15.15 -19.62 -10.97
C SER A 312 -14.05 -20.24 -10.12
N ARG A 313 -13.76 -19.70 -8.94
CA ARG A 313 -12.64 -20.12 -8.08
C ARG A 313 -13.11 -20.96 -6.90
N LEU A 314 -14.38 -20.87 -6.51
CA LEU A 314 -14.93 -21.79 -5.52
C LEU A 314 -15.16 -23.17 -6.11
N LYS A 315 -14.78 -24.18 -5.32
CA LYS A 315 -15.19 -25.54 -5.57
C LYS A 315 -16.62 -25.68 -5.04
N LEU A 316 -17.56 -25.71 -5.97
CA LEU A 316 -18.97 -25.94 -5.67
C LEU A 316 -19.16 -27.44 -5.43
N ASP A 317 -19.58 -27.79 -4.22
CA ASP A 317 -20.03 -29.14 -3.89
C ASP A 317 -21.57 -29.20 -4.00
N GLY A 318 -22.12 -30.38 -4.29
CA GLY A 318 -23.56 -30.62 -4.41
C GLY A 318 -24.11 -30.59 -5.84
N GLU A 319 -25.43 -30.43 -5.95
CA GLU A 319 -26.17 -30.39 -7.20
C GLU A 319 -26.20 -28.98 -7.78
N SER A 320 -25.99 -28.86 -9.10
CA SER A 320 -26.06 -27.58 -9.80
C SER A 320 -27.52 -27.19 -10.03
N TYR A 321 -27.83 -25.91 -9.81
CA TYR A 321 -29.16 -25.35 -10.08
C TYR A 321 -29.07 -24.16 -11.03
N SER A 322 -30.13 -23.89 -11.79
CA SER A 322 -30.23 -22.72 -12.67
C SER A 322 -31.62 -22.13 -12.60
N THR A 323 -31.69 -20.81 -12.47
CA THR A 323 -32.96 -20.09 -12.41
C THR A 323 -33.50 -19.82 -13.82
N ALA A 324 -34.72 -19.28 -13.92
CA ALA A 324 -35.24 -18.78 -15.19
C ALA A 324 -34.63 -17.42 -15.61
N SER A 325 -33.91 -16.72 -14.72
CA SER A 325 -33.33 -15.40 -14.99
C SER A 325 -31.94 -15.53 -15.63
N ASN A 326 -31.85 -15.23 -16.92
CA ASN A 326 -30.58 -15.20 -17.65
C ASN A 326 -29.59 -14.16 -17.09
N THR A 327 -30.10 -13.04 -16.57
CA THR A 327 -29.26 -12.01 -15.93
C THR A 327 -28.60 -12.59 -14.69
N PHE A 328 -29.39 -13.19 -13.79
CA PHE A 328 -28.86 -13.83 -12.58
C PHE A 328 -27.86 -14.94 -12.90
N ASN A 329 -28.20 -15.85 -13.83
CA ASN A 329 -27.33 -16.97 -14.21
C ASN A 329 -26.03 -16.53 -14.91
N ARG A 330 -25.93 -15.27 -15.39
CA ARG A 330 -24.68 -14.70 -15.91
C ARG A 330 -23.73 -14.31 -14.79
N HIS A 331 -24.28 -13.86 -13.66
CA HIS A 331 -23.53 -13.41 -12.51
C HIS A 331 -23.24 -14.52 -11.51
N PHE A 332 -24.10 -15.55 -11.41
CA PHE A 332 -23.96 -16.61 -10.41
C PHE A 332 -24.10 -18.00 -11.00
N LYS A 333 -23.22 -18.90 -10.55
CA LYS A 333 -23.40 -20.35 -10.61
C LYS A 333 -23.93 -20.83 -9.26
N VAL A 334 -25.03 -21.59 -9.26
CA VAL A 334 -25.67 -22.06 -8.04
C VAL A 334 -25.36 -23.53 -7.82
N SER A 335 -24.96 -23.88 -6.59
CA SER A 335 -24.99 -25.25 -6.10
C SER A 335 -25.69 -25.34 -4.76
N ALA A 336 -26.27 -26.50 -4.46
CA ALA A 336 -26.83 -26.81 -3.16
C ALA A 336 -26.68 -28.29 -2.83
N SER A 337 -26.85 -28.68 -1.55
CA SER A 337 -26.85 -30.10 -1.19
C SER A 337 -27.98 -30.88 -1.89
N GLU A 338 -29.12 -30.23 -2.14
CA GLU A 338 -30.25 -30.76 -2.89
C GLU A 338 -30.83 -29.66 -3.79
N GLU A 339 -31.17 -29.99 -5.04
CA GLU A 339 -31.76 -29.03 -5.99
C GLU A 339 -33.01 -28.32 -5.45
N LEU A 340 -33.85 -29.06 -4.70
CA LEU A 340 -35.09 -28.53 -4.13
C LEU A 340 -34.82 -27.41 -3.11
N GLN A 341 -33.71 -27.44 -2.38
CA GLN A 341 -33.35 -26.40 -1.42
C GLN A 341 -32.99 -25.09 -2.14
N ALA A 342 -32.20 -25.18 -3.22
CA ALA A 342 -31.91 -24.04 -4.08
C ALA A 342 -33.20 -23.46 -4.69
N ALA A 343 -34.10 -24.31 -5.20
CA ALA A 343 -35.35 -23.89 -5.80
C ALA A 343 -36.30 -23.18 -4.80
N ARG A 344 -36.35 -23.63 -3.54
CA ARG A 344 -37.15 -23.00 -2.49
C ARG A 344 -36.59 -21.65 -2.06
N PHE A 345 -35.27 -21.51 -1.99
CA PHE A 345 -34.63 -20.26 -1.63
C PHE A 345 -34.69 -19.23 -2.77
N LEU A 346 -34.40 -19.67 -4.00
CA LEU A 346 -34.30 -18.81 -5.19
C LEU A 346 -35.67 -18.59 -5.85
N THR A 347 -36.62 -18.10 -5.06
CA THR A 347 -37.89 -17.58 -5.60
C THR A 347 -37.63 -16.41 -6.56
N PRO A 348 -38.54 -16.10 -7.51
CA PRO A 348 -38.33 -15.00 -8.46
C PRO A 348 -37.97 -13.66 -7.81
N ALA A 349 -38.57 -13.33 -6.66
CA ALA A 349 -38.29 -12.10 -5.93
C ALA A 349 -36.91 -12.09 -5.27
N VAL A 350 -36.47 -13.23 -4.70
CA VAL A 350 -35.12 -13.37 -4.15
C VAL A 350 -34.07 -13.28 -5.25
N VAL A 351 -34.33 -13.91 -6.41
CA VAL A 351 -33.45 -13.84 -7.58
C VAL A 351 -33.26 -12.41 -8.07
N GLU A 352 -34.34 -11.61 -8.10
CA GLU A 352 -34.26 -10.19 -8.42
C GLU A 352 -33.40 -9.42 -7.41
N GLY A 353 -33.68 -9.57 -6.10
CA GLY A 353 -32.90 -8.88 -5.06
C GLY A 353 -31.42 -9.28 -5.04
N LEU A 354 -31.08 -10.53 -5.35
CA LEU A 354 -29.69 -10.98 -5.43
C LEU A 354 -28.98 -10.58 -6.74
N SER A 355 -29.74 -10.27 -7.80
CA SER A 355 -29.15 -9.80 -9.06
C SER A 355 -28.43 -8.45 -8.88
N ASP A 356 -28.94 -7.58 -8.00
CA ASP A 356 -28.30 -6.31 -7.65
C ASP A 356 -26.87 -6.50 -7.11
N ILE A 357 -26.64 -7.55 -6.32
CA ILE A 357 -25.30 -7.90 -5.82
C ILE A 357 -24.39 -8.30 -6.98
N GLY A 358 -24.91 -9.09 -7.92
CA GLY A 358 -24.22 -9.52 -9.13
C GLY A 358 -23.74 -8.35 -10.01
N GLU A 359 -24.53 -7.29 -10.08
CA GLU A 359 -24.25 -6.12 -10.93
C GLU A 359 -23.28 -5.12 -10.29
N HIS A 360 -23.35 -4.93 -8.97
CA HIS A 360 -22.63 -3.84 -8.28
C HIS A 360 -21.33 -4.29 -7.58
N TYR A 361 -21.14 -5.60 -7.38
CA TYR A 361 -19.98 -6.14 -6.69
C TYR A 361 -19.14 -7.01 -7.62
N HIS A 362 -17.82 -6.90 -7.52
CA HIS A 362 -16.88 -7.66 -8.34
C HIS A 362 -16.69 -9.07 -7.76
N ALA A 363 -16.94 -10.07 -8.59
CA ALA A 363 -16.79 -11.49 -8.25
C ALA A 363 -17.54 -11.86 -6.94
N PRO A 364 -18.85 -11.60 -6.82
CA PRO A 364 -19.58 -11.81 -5.58
C PRO A 364 -19.77 -13.30 -5.30
N VAL A 365 -19.79 -13.68 -4.03
CA VAL A 365 -20.14 -15.02 -3.55
C VAL A 365 -21.14 -14.86 -2.44
N ILE A 366 -22.16 -15.71 -2.45
CA ILE A 366 -23.14 -15.82 -1.37
C ILE A 366 -23.20 -17.28 -0.97
N GLU A 367 -22.85 -17.58 0.27
CA GLU A 367 -22.83 -18.95 0.79
C GLU A 367 -23.68 -19.01 2.06
N ILE A 368 -24.63 -19.93 2.09
CA ILE A 368 -25.46 -20.21 3.26
C ILE A 368 -25.03 -21.57 3.80
N SER A 369 -24.47 -21.58 5.01
CA SER A 369 -23.98 -22.79 5.66
C SER A 369 -25.12 -23.72 6.06
N ASP A 370 -24.77 -24.96 6.38
CA ASP A 370 -25.67 -25.95 7.00
C ASP A 370 -26.26 -25.48 8.34
N GLN A 371 -25.57 -24.57 9.03
CA GLN A 371 -25.98 -23.96 10.30
C GLN A 371 -26.88 -22.72 10.13
N GLY A 372 -27.28 -22.37 8.91
CA GLY A 372 -28.10 -21.18 8.65
C GLY A 372 -27.36 -19.88 8.94
N GLN A 373 -26.05 -19.83 8.65
CA GLN A 373 -25.29 -18.58 8.58
C GLN A 373 -25.08 -18.22 7.12
N MET A 374 -25.23 -16.95 6.76
CA MET A 374 -24.96 -16.45 5.42
C MET A 374 -23.66 -15.65 5.41
N CYS A 375 -22.80 -15.97 4.44
CA CYS A 375 -21.60 -15.24 4.09
C CYS A 375 -21.80 -14.58 2.72
N ILE A 376 -21.57 -13.28 2.63
CA ILE A 376 -21.47 -12.57 1.35
C ILE A 376 -20.03 -12.09 1.21
N ALA A 377 -19.42 -12.30 0.06
CA ALA A 377 -18.03 -11.97 -0.22
C ALA A 377 -17.87 -11.33 -1.60
N PHE A 378 -16.92 -10.40 -1.75
CA PHE A 378 -16.56 -9.77 -3.02
C PHE A 378 -15.12 -9.25 -2.98
N ASP A 379 -14.60 -8.84 -4.15
CA ASP A 379 -13.22 -8.36 -4.32
C ASP A 379 -13.10 -6.83 -4.20
N ASN A 380 -14.21 -6.13 -3.97
CA ASN A 380 -14.19 -4.68 -3.75
C ASN A 380 -13.56 -4.33 -2.40
N ASP A 381 -12.62 -3.39 -2.39
CA ASP A 381 -11.89 -2.96 -1.19
C ASP A 381 -12.41 -1.63 -0.58
N ASP A 382 -13.54 -1.14 -1.08
CA ASP A 382 -14.09 0.20 -0.84
C ASP A 382 -15.32 0.22 0.09
N LEU A 383 -15.73 -0.93 0.64
CA LEU A 383 -16.94 -1.04 1.47
C LEU A 383 -16.95 -0.09 2.68
N LEU A 384 -15.77 0.10 3.30
CA LEU A 384 -15.56 0.97 4.46
C LEU A 384 -14.81 2.26 4.11
N LYS A 385 -14.52 2.49 2.82
CA LYS A 385 -13.74 3.64 2.39
C LYS A 385 -14.65 4.83 2.16
N THR A 386 -14.22 5.97 2.66
CA THR A 386 -14.79 7.28 2.37
C THR A 386 -13.72 8.12 1.67
N GLU A 387 -14.12 8.92 0.69
CA GLU A 387 -13.16 9.77 -0.05
C GLU A 387 -12.60 10.83 0.90
N ARG A 388 -11.31 10.74 1.18
CA ARG A 388 -10.58 11.68 2.03
C ARG A 388 -9.88 12.75 1.21
N LYS A 389 -10.01 14.01 1.61
CA LYS A 389 -9.35 15.17 0.97
C LYS A 389 -8.14 15.68 1.75
N TYR A 390 -8.17 15.59 3.07
CA TYR A 390 -7.12 16.14 3.94
C TYR A 390 -6.53 15.09 4.89
N GLY A 391 -5.38 15.39 5.50
CA GLY A 391 -4.75 14.55 6.51
C GLY A 391 -4.11 15.35 7.63
N LEU A 392 -3.30 14.68 8.43
CA LEU A 392 -2.52 15.32 9.51
C LEU A 392 -1.45 16.30 9.01
N ASP A 393 -1.23 16.40 7.71
CA ASP A 393 -0.46 17.46 7.06
C ASP A 393 -1.23 18.80 6.99
N ASN A 394 -2.57 18.75 7.00
CA ASN A 394 -3.46 19.90 7.20
C ASN A 394 -4.50 19.61 8.31
N PRO A 395 -4.09 19.63 9.59
CA PRO A 395 -4.94 19.23 10.72
C PRO A 395 -6.25 20.01 10.85
N GLU A 396 -6.26 21.30 10.49
CA GLU A 396 -7.46 22.11 10.62
C GLU A 396 -8.55 21.66 9.63
N ALA A 397 -8.19 21.49 8.36
CA ALA A 397 -9.11 21.02 7.34
C ALA A 397 -9.52 19.57 7.60
N PHE A 398 -8.58 18.73 8.03
CA PHE A 398 -8.86 17.33 8.36
C PHE A 398 -9.80 17.19 9.57
N ALA A 399 -9.64 18.00 10.62
CA ALA A 399 -10.57 18.01 11.75
C ALA A 399 -11.99 18.44 11.34
N LYS A 400 -12.14 19.37 10.39
CA LYS A 400 -13.44 19.76 9.83
C LYS A 400 -14.07 18.65 9.00
N GLU A 401 -13.26 17.94 8.23
CA GLU A 401 -13.68 16.78 7.44
C GLU A 401 -14.17 15.65 8.35
N ILE A 402 -13.39 15.28 9.37
CA ILE A 402 -13.74 14.26 10.37
C ILE A 402 -14.92 14.67 11.23
N ALA A 403 -15.17 15.98 11.45
CA ALA A 403 -16.38 16.43 12.14
C ALA A 403 -17.66 16.24 11.29
N GLY A 404 -17.53 15.97 9.99
CA GLY A 404 -18.63 15.56 9.14
C GLY A 404 -19.09 14.14 9.49
N HIS A 405 -20.32 13.80 9.11
CA HIS A 405 -20.80 12.44 9.18
C HIS A 405 -20.41 11.69 7.90
N ALA A 406 -19.62 10.64 8.04
CA ALA A 406 -19.15 9.83 6.92
C ALA A 406 -20.11 8.65 6.68
N GLU A 407 -21.02 8.81 5.70
CA GLU A 407 -21.96 7.76 5.32
C GLU A 407 -21.29 6.67 4.46
N LEU A 408 -21.49 5.41 4.83
CA LEU A 408 -21.00 4.26 4.09
C LEU A 408 -22.06 3.74 3.10
N LYS A 409 -22.36 4.54 2.08
CA LYS A 409 -23.45 4.26 1.12
C LYS A 409 -23.43 2.85 0.52
N LYS A 410 -22.24 2.31 0.25
CA LYS A 410 -22.08 0.95 -0.31
C LYS A 410 -22.44 -0.12 0.73
N LEU A 411 -22.03 0.08 1.98
CA LEU A 411 -22.44 -0.78 3.09
C LEU A 411 -23.95 -0.70 3.33
N ASP A 412 -24.53 0.50 3.32
CA ASP A 412 -25.97 0.67 3.51
C ASP A 412 -26.77 -0.03 2.41
N ALA A 413 -26.36 0.12 1.14
CA ALA A 413 -26.97 -0.59 0.02
C ALA A 413 -26.89 -2.11 0.22
N LEU A 414 -25.74 -2.64 0.64
CA LEU A 414 -25.56 -4.06 0.90
C LEU A 414 -26.46 -4.57 2.04
N LEU A 415 -26.53 -3.84 3.15
CA LEU A 415 -27.37 -4.18 4.30
C LEU A 415 -28.86 -4.12 3.95
N ASN A 416 -29.28 -3.16 3.11
CA ASN A 416 -30.63 -3.08 2.57
C ASN A 416 -30.95 -4.31 1.71
N THR A 417 -30.05 -4.71 0.81
CA THR A 417 -30.26 -5.93 0.00
C THR A 417 -30.38 -7.17 0.89
N VAL A 418 -29.53 -7.31 1.92
CA VAL A 418 -29.63 -8.43 2.89
C VAL A 418 -30.96 -8.40 3.64
N HIS A 419 -31.42 -7.22 4.05
CA HIS A 419 -32.71 -7.05 4.70
C HIS A 419 -33.87 -7.46 3.80
N ASP A 420 -33.84 -7.10 2.52
CA ASP A 420 -34.85 -7.50 1.56
C ASP A 420 -34.84 -9.01 1.31
N VAL A 421 -33.66 -9.63 1.17
CA VAL A 421 -33.54 -11.08 1.02
C VAL A 421 -34.08 -11.82 2.25
N LEU A 422 -33.79 -11.33 3.46
CA LEU A 422 -34.38 -11.86 4.71
C LEU A 422 -35.90 -11.75 4.68
N ARG A 423 -36.44 -10.57 4.35
CA ARG A 423 -37.88 -10.30 4.29
C ARG A 423 -38.59 -11.19 3.26
N LEU A 424 -38.00 -11.36 2.08
CA LEU A 424 -38.56 -12.18 0.99
C LEU A 424 -38.47 -13.68 1.24
N SER A 425 -37.54 -14.10 2.10
CA SER A 425 -37.38 -15.52 2.48
C SER A 425 -38.20 -15.89 3.72
N ASP A 426 -38.71 -14.89 4.45
CA ASP A 426 -39.62 -15.10 5.58
C ASP A 426 -41.04 -15.38 5.07
N ASN A 427 -41.49 -16.62 5.22
CA ASN A 427 -42.83 -17.07 4.80
C ASN A 427 -43.98 -16.42 5.59
N ASN A 428 -43.71 -15.56 6.58
CA ASN A 428 -44.74 -14.85 7.33
C ASN A 428 -45.39 -13.66 6.59
N PHE A 429 -44.94 -13.34 5.36
CA PHE A 429 -45.48 -12.23 4.55
C PHE A 429 -46.07 -12.65 3.19
N ALA A 430 -46.39 -13.95 3.02
CA ALA A 430 -47.11 -14.46 1.85
C ALA A 430 -48.63 -14.31 1.97
#